data_AF-A0A538PJJ5-F1
#
_entry.id   AF-A0A538PJJ5-F1
#
_cell.length_a   1.000
_cell.length_b   1.000
_cell.length_c   1.000
_cell.angle_alpha   90.00
_cell.angle_beta   90.00
_cell.angle_gamma   90.00
#
_symmetry.space_group_name_H-M   'P 1'
#
loop_
_entity.id
_entity.type
_entity.pdbx_description
1 polymer ?
#
loop_
_entity_poly.entity_id
_entity_poly.type
_entity_poly.pdbx_seq_one_letter_code
_entity_poly.pdbx_strand_id
1 'polypeptide(L)'
;MIFYLGTHHATQRWFDLGVPLFVSRRVLAARKTLPETLPSLTDWALDPGGFTELSLYGEWRTSVYQYVSDVWRFAQMGCLAWVAPQDWMCEPFMLQKTGLTVADHLERTVRNFLDLRQLLGPLVIPVLQGWEPDDYHRCWEMYAKAGVDLEKEALVGLGSVCRRQNTSEAGRIVRSLVPLKLHYFGAKLTGLESFGDALTSADSMAWIRWRDRLMAGLDQQRLEVSCAA
;
A
#
# COMPACT_ATOMS: atom_id res chain seq x y z
N MET A 1 -9.97 10.88 8.74
CA MET A 1 -9.18 9.90 7.97
C MET A 1 -8.37 10.64 6.91
N ILE A 2 -7.08 10.35 6.76
CA ILE A 2 -6.25 10.85 5.64
C ILE A 2 -6.44 9.94 4.43
N PHE A 3 -6.57 10.50 3.23
CA PHE A 3 -6.66 9.70 2.00
C PHE A 3 -5.47 9.98 1.10
N TYR A 4 -4.71 8.93 0.78
CA TYR A 4 -3.57 9.01 -0.12
C TYR A 4 -3.98 8.65 -1.55
N LEU A 5 -3.73 9.56 -2.48
CA LEU A 5 -3.95 9.33 -3.89
C LEU A 5 -2.85 8.42 -4.45
N GLY A 6 -3.21 7.20 -4.82
CA GLY A 6 -2.29 6.27 -5.48
C GLY A 6 -1.93 6.77 -6.88
N THR A 7 -0.64 6.88 -7.20
CA THR A 7 -0.17 7.39 -8.50
C THR A 7 0.66 6.34 -9.27
N HIS A 8 0.42 6.27 -10.58
CA HIS A 8 1.20 5.42 -11.51
C HIS A 8 2.32 6.20 -12.20
N HIS A 9 2.45 7.49 -11.88
CA HIS A 9 3.49 8.38 -12.34
C HIS A 9 3.96 9.22 -11.16
N ALA A 10 5.27 9.38 -11.01
CA ALA A 10 5.86 10.23 -9.98
C ALA A 10 6.56 11.44 -10.65
N THR A 11 5.79 12.34 -11.25
CA THR A 11 6.32 13.57 -11.87
C THR A 11 6.08 14.77 -10.95
N GLN A 12 6.82 15.87 -11.16
CA GLN A 12 6.64 17.11 -10.37
C GLN A 12 5.16 17.54 -10.29
N ARG A 13 4.46 17.49 -11.44
CA ARG A 13 3.03 17.83 -11.52
C ARG A 13 2.13 17.05 -10.56
N TRP A 14 2.48 15.81 -10.21
CA TRP A 14 1.72 15.03 -9.23
C TRP A 14 1.92 15.58 -7.81
N PHE A 15 3.15 15.93 -7.47
CA PHE A 15 3.50 16.50 -6.15
C PHE A 15 2.99 17.94 -5.99
N ASP A 16 2.88 18.69 -7.10
CA ASP A 16 2.32 20.03 -7.12
C ASP A 16 0.79 20.07 -6.87
N LEU A 17 0.09 18.93 -6.87
CA LEU A 17 -1.35 18.87 -6.56
C LEU A 17 -1.67 19.21 -5.11
N GLY A 18 -0.68 19.13 -4.20
CA GLY A 18 -0.87 19.45 -2.78
C GLY A 18 -1.82 18.50 -2.04
N VAL A 19 -1.92 17.24 -2.50
CA VAL A 19 -2.73 16.19 -1.84
C VAL A 19 -1.86 15.00 -1.44
N PRO A 20 -2.17 14.31 -0.33
CA PRO A 20 -1.36 13.16 0.10
C PRO A 20 -1.22 12.12 -1.00
N LEU A 21 0.00 11.66 -1.27
CA LEU A 21 0.28 10.71 -2.35
C LEU A 21 0.75 9.36 -1.81
N PHE A 22 0.26 8.28 -2.41
CA PHE A 22 0.84 6.95 -2.24
C PHE A 22 1.59 6.58 -3.52
N VAL A 23 2.91 6.44 -3.43
CA VAL A 23 3.80 6.44 -4.59
C VAL A 23 4.55 5.12 -4.67
N SER A 24 4.54 4.50 -5.86
CA SER A 24 5.25 3.25 -6.07
C SER A 24 6.77 3.44 -6.16
N ARG A 25 7.52 2.67 -5.38
CA ARG A 25 8.98 2.53 -5.47
C ARG A 25 9.42 2.18 -6.88
N ARG A 26 8.69 1.33 -7.60
CA ARG A 26 9.02 0.94 -8.98
C ARG A 26 9.02 2.13 -9.93
N VAL A 27 8.03 3.01 -9.77
CA VAL A 27 7.90 4.22 -10.61
C VAL A 27 9.00 5.22 -10.29
N LEU A 28 9.33 5.43 -9.01
CA LEU A 28 10.43 6.31 -8.59
C LEU A 28 11.81 5.75 -8.95
N ALA A 29 12.02 4.43 -8.82
CA ALA A 29 13.27 3.75 -9.15
C ALA A 29 13.65 3.93 -10.63
N ALA A 30 12.68 3.97 -11.53
CA ALA A 30 12.89 4.20 -12.96
C ALA A 30 13.30 5.65 -13.30
N ARG A 31 13.25 6.58 -12.35
CA ARG A 31 13.53 8.00 -12.61
C ARG A 31 14.99 8.36 -12.39
N LYS A 32 15.56 9.03 -13.41
CA LYS A 32 16.85 9.73 -13.31
C LYS A 32 16.76 10.96 -12.40
N THR A 33 15.68 11.73 -12.54
CA THR A 33 15.42 12.95 -11.76
C THR A 33 14.17 12.77 -10.92
N LEU A 34 14.31 12.93 -9.61
CA LEU A 34 13.21 12.84 -8.66
C LEU A 34 12.45 14.17 -8.58
N PRO A 35 11.13 14.14 -8.36
CA PRO A 35 10.38 15.34 -7.99
C PRO A 35 10.89 15.94 -6.67
N GLU A 36 10.74 17.24 -6.51
CA GLU A 36 10.97 17.92 -5.24
C GLU A 36 9.62 18.15 -4.55
N THR A 37 9.60 18.01 -3.22
CA THR A 37 8.43 18.34 -2.40
C THR A 37 8.85 19.38 -1.37
N LEU A 38 8.00 20.38 -1.18
CA LEU A 38 8.17 21.36 -0.12
C LEU A 38 7.35 20.92 1.09
N PRO A 39 7.85 21.14 2.33
CA PRO A 39 7.12 20.86 3.58
C PRO A 39 5.69 21.38 3.63
N SER A 40 5.39 22.46 2.90
CA SER A 40 4.06 23.07 2.84
C SER A 40 3.11 22.47 1.80
N LEU A 41 3.56 21.55 0.94
CA LEU A 41 2.78 21.05 -0.19
C LEU A 41 1.96 19.82 0.20
N THR A 42 2.62 18.71 0.53
CA THR A 42 1.93 17.48 0.92
C THR A 42 2.87 16.41 1.46
N ASP A 43 2.37 15.64 2.43
CA ASP A 43 2.95 14.36 2.82
C ASP A 43 2.79 13.33 1.70
N TRP A 44 3.71 12.38 1.62
CA TRP A 44 3.56 11.21 0.77
C TRP A 44 4.09 9.96 1.45
N ALA A 45 3.63 8.80 1.00
CA ALA A 45 4.03 7.51 1.50
C ALA A 45 4.45 6.58 0.37
N LEU A 46 5.35 5.65 0.68
CA LEU A 46 5.99 4.78 -0.30
C LEU A 46 5.37 3.36 -0.29
N ASP A 47 4.89 2.94 -1.46
CA ASP A 47 4.58 1.54 -1.76
C ASP A 47 5.86 0.82 -2.22
N PRO A 48 6.30 -0.26 -1.55
CA PRO A 48 7.47 -1.05 -1.95
C PRO A 48 7.27 -1.79 -3.28
N GLY A 49 6.03 -2.00 -3.71
CA GLY A 49 5.67 -2.68 -4.96
C GLY A 49 5.42 -4.18 -4.81
N GLY A 50 5.02 -4.64 -3.62
CA GLY A 50 4.87 -6.06 -3.29
C GLY A 50 3.90 -6.82 -4.18
N PHE A 51 2.77 -6.20 -4.52
CA PHE A 51 1.84 -6.76 -5.50
C PHE A 51 2.52 -7.13 -6.82
N THR A 52 3.43 -6.28 -7.30
CA THR A 52 4.09 -6.52 -8.59
C THR A 52 5.16 -7.60 -8.50
N GLU A 53 6.01 -7.57 -7.46
CA GLU A 53 7.10 -8.54 -7.33
C GLU A 53 6.57 -9.95 -7.09
N LEU A 54 5.64 -10.13 -6.15
CA LEU A 54 5.07 -11.45 -5.86
C LEU A 54 4.24 -11.98 -7.05
N SER A 55 3.50 -11.13 -7.76
CA SER A 55 2.74 -11.57 -8.94
C SER A 55 3.62 -12.04 -10.10
N LEU A 56 4.75 -11.38 -10.32
CA LEU A 56 5.66 -11.65 -11.44
C LEU A 56 6.67 -12.76 -11.14
N TYR A 57 7.17 -12.81 -9.90
CA TYR A 57 8.32 -13.65 -9.55
C TYR A 57 8.04 -14.66 -8.45
N GLY A 58 6.91 -14.54 -7.72
CA GLY A 58 6.62 -15.39 -6.57
C GLY A 58 7.50 -15.11 -5.35
N GLU A 59 8.33 -14.06 -5.40
CA GLU A 59 9.28 -13.69 -4.36
C GLU A 59 9.66 -12.21 -4.47
N TRP A 60 10.26 -11.68 -3.40
CA TRP A 60 10.94 -10.39 -3.44
C TRP A 60 12.33 -10.54 -4.08
N ARG A 61 12.54 -9.85 -5.20
CA ARG A 61 13.85 -9.73 -5.85
C ARG A 61 14.60 -8.48 -5.39
N THR A 62 13.87 -7.44 -5.00
CA THR A 62 14.47 -6.29 -4.33
C THR A 62 14.88 -6.72 -2.92
N SER A 63 16.18 -6.68 -2.62
CA SER A 63 16.68 -6.99 -1.28
C SER A 63 16.31 -5.89 -0.27
N VAL A 64 16.31 -6.23 1.02
CA VAL A 64 16.09 -5.27 2.12
C VAL A 64 17.02 -4.07 2.01
N TYR A 65 18.32 -4.31 1.77
CA TYR A 65 19.32 -3.23 1.63
C TYR A 65 19.08 -2.37 0.39
N GLN A 66 18.66 -2.96 -0.72
CA GLN A 66 18.30 -2.20 -1.91
C GLN A 66 17.07 -1.33 -1.65
N TYR A 67 16.05 -1.88 -0.98
CA TYR A 67 14.86 -1.13 -0.62
C TYR A 67 15.18 0.03 0.33
N VAL A 68 16.00 -0.19 1.35
CA VAL A 68 16.47 0.86 2.28
C VAL A 68 17.26 1.95 1.55
N SER A 69 18.16 1.58 0.63
CA SER A 69 18.90 2.55 -0.19
C SER A 69 17.96 3.41 -1.03
N ASP A 70 16.91 2.81 -1.58
CA ASP A 70 15.90 3.54 -2.35
C ASP A 70 15.07 4.46 -1.45
N VAL A 71 14.66 4.01 -0.26
CA VAL A 71 13.94 4.84 0.72
C VAL A 71 14.75 6.10 1.04
N TRP A 72 16.05 5.97 1.36
CA TRP A 72 16.89 7.12 1.66
C TRP A 72 17.12 8.05 0.46
N ARG A 73 17.19 7.47 -0.75
CA ARG A 73 17.25 8.25 -1.99
C ARG A 73 15.98 9.06 -2.20
N PHE A 74 14.81 8.46 -1.99
CA PHE A 74 13.52 9.14 -2.18
C PHE A 74 13.16 10.10 -1.05
N ALA A 75 13.62 9.85 0.17
CA ALA A 75 13.46 10.76 1.30
C ALA A 75 14.05 12.15 1.03
N GLN A 76 15.04 12.26 0.13
CA GLN A 76 15.60 13.55 -0.32
C GLN A 76 14.56 14.44 -1.02
N MET A 77 13.45 13.87 -1.49
CA MET A 77 12.35 14.64 -2.06
C MET A 77 11.66 15.50 -1.00
N GLY A 78 11.82 15.23 0.29
CA GLY A 78 11.07 15.86 1.39
C GLY A 78 9.75 15.15 1.67
N CYS A 79 9.11 15.47 2.81
CA CYS A 79 7.72 15.11 3.16
C CYS A 79 7.36 13.62 3.09
N LEU A 80 8.34 12.71 3.19
CA LEU A 80 8.07 11.28 3.29
C LEU A 80 7.52 10.98 4.69
N ALA A 81 6.22 10.70 4.77
CA ALA A 81 5.53 10.46 6.03
C ALA A 81 5.79 9.07 6.60
N TRP A 82 5.74 8.04 5.75
CA TRP A 82 6.01 6.65 6.13
C TRP A 82 6.25 5.78 4.88
N VAL A 83 6.80 4.59 5.11
CA VAL A 83 6.98 3.56 4.07
C VAL A 83 6.32 2.25 4.50
N ALA A 84 5.69 1.54 3.56
CA ALA A 84 5.22 0.18 3.81
C ALA A 84 6.39 -0.82 3.74
N PRO A 85 6.42 -1.88 4.55
CA PRO A 85 7.44 -2.92 4.52
C PRO A 85 7.26 -3.83 3.30
N GLN A 86 8.28 -4.63 2.98
CA GLN A 86 8.19 -5.66 1.93
C GLN A 86 7.42 -6.89 2.46
N ASP A 87 6.13 -6.69 2.71
CA ASP A 87 5.19 -7.67 3.24
C ASP A 87 4.79 -8.75 2.24
N TRP A 88 4.05 -9.75 2.72
CA TRP A 88 3.65 -10.91 1.92
C TRP A 88 2.12 -11.08 1.99
N MET A 89 1.46 -10.78 0.87
CA MET A 89 0.01 -10.78 0.81
C MET A 89 -0.58 -12.19 0.72
N CYS A 90 -1.59 -12.44 1.54
CA CYS A 90 -2.19 -13.75 1.78
C CYS A 90 -3.40 -14.07 0.88
N GLU A 91 -3.68 -13.29 -0.18
CA GLU A 91 -4.77 -13.68 -1.08
C GLU A 91 -4.47 -15.03 -1.76
N PRO A 92 -5.46 -15.90 -2.00
CA PRO A 92 -5.23 -17.26 -2.52
C PRO A 92 -4.39 -17.33 -3.79
N PHE A 93 -4.56 -16.36 -4.69
CA PHE A 93 -3.76 -16.31 -5.92
C PHE A 93 -2.30 -15.91 -5.68
N MET A 94 -1.99 -15.15 -4.61
CA MET A 94 -0.62 -14.86 -4.19
C MET A 94 0.03 -16.06 -3.50
N LEU A 95 -0.72 -16.78 -2.66
CA LEU A 95 -0.25 -18.05 -2.08
C LEU A 95 0.10 -19.04 -3.19
N GLN A 96 -0.73 -19.17 -4.23
CA GLN A 96 -0.44 -20.01 -5.39
C GLN A 96 0.82 -19.58 -6.13
N LYS A 97 1.06 -18.27 -6.27
CA LYS A 97 2.25 -17.73 -6.95
C LYS A 97 3.54 -17.98 -6.20
N THR A 98 3.49 -17.88 -4.87
CA THR A 98 4.65 -18.03 -3.99
C THR A 98 4.91 -19.49 -3.60
N GLY A 99 3.88 -20.35 -3.67
CA GLY A 99 3.94 -21.73 -3.18
C GLY A 99 3.98 -21.85 -1.65
N LEU A 100 3.65 -20.77 -0.94
CA LEU A 100 3.75 -20.67 0.52
C LEU A 100 2.37 -20.67 1.19
N THR A 101 2.34 -20.95 2.49
CA THR A 101 1.13 -20.87 3.31
C THR A 101 0.89 -19.46 3.85
N VAL A 102 -0.32 -19.21 4.37
CA VAL A 102 -0.62 -17.98 5.11
C VAL A 102 0.37 -17.80 6.28
N ALA A 103 0.64 -18.86 7.04
CA ALA A 103 1.57 -18.80 8.17
C ALA A 103 2.99 -18.38 7.75
N ASP A 104 3.48 -18.89 6.63
CA ASP A 104 4.78 -18.48 6.06
C ASP A 104 4.78 -16.98 5.69
N HIS A 105 3.68 -16.49 5.11
CA HIS A 105 3.52 -15.08 4.74
C HIS A 105 3.48 -14.17 5.96
N LEU A 106 2.78 -14.56 7.03
CA LEU A 106 2.77 -13.80 8.29
C LEU A 106 4.18 -13.71 8.87
N GLU A 107 4.89 -14.84 8.94
CA GLU A 107 6.25 -14.90 9.50
C GLU A 107 7.23 -14.05 8.69
N ARG A 108 7.18 -14.15 7.36
CA ARG A 108 8.03 -13.35 6.47
C ARG A 108 7.71 -11.85 6.54
N THR A 109 6.44 -11.49 6.69
CA THR A 109 6.01 -10.10 6.87
C THR A 109 6.57 -9.52 8.16
N VAL A 110 6.38 -10.21 9.30
CA VAL A 110 6.88 -9.74 10.61
C VAL A 110 8.41 -9.66 10.61
N ARG A 111 9.11 -10.68 10.09
CA ARG A 111 10.58 -10.65 9.97
C ARG A 111 11.06 -9.48 9.13
N ASN A 112 10.46 -9.27 7.95
CA ASN A 112 10.85 -8.17 7.08
C ASN A 112 10.63 -6.80 7.73
N PHE A 113 9.51 -6.60 8.43
CA PHE A 113 9.29 -5.38 9.21
C PHE A 113 10.39 -5.18 10.26
N LEU A 114 10.77 -6.21 11.01
CA LEU A 114 11.80 -6.10 12.05
C LEU A 114 13.16 -5.71 11.45
N ASP A 115 13.55 -6.33 10.34
CA ASP A 115 14.78 -5.98 9.62
C ASP A 115 14.75 -4.53 9.15
N LEU A 116 13.63 -4.08 8.57
CA LEU A 116 13.46 -2.70 8.13
C LEU A 116 13.39 -1.72 9.29
N ARG A 117 12.76 -2.08 10.41
CA ARG A 117 12.63 -1.23 11.60
C ARG A 117 14.00 -0.93 12.19
N GLN A 118 14.93 -1.88 12.15
CA GLN A 118 16.32 -1.65 12.58
C GLN A 118 17.05 -0.63 11.70
N LEU A 119 16.77 -0.60 10.40
CA LEU A 119 17.47 0.24 9.41
C LEU A 119 16.81 1.60 9.16
N LEU A 120 15.49 1.68 9.32
CA LEU A 120 14.66 2.85 8.99
C LEU A 120 14.02 3.50 10.23
N GLY A 121 14.14 2.87 11.41
CA GLY A 121 13.51 3.38 12.63
C GLY A 121 12.00 3.55 12.45
N PRO A 122 11.37 4.58 13.04
CA PRO A 122 9.92 4.79 13.03
C PRO A 122 9.31 5.00 11.62
N LEU A 123 10.13 5.22 10.58
CA LEU A 123 9.66 5.55 9.24
C LEU A 123 8.90 4.40 8.54
N VAL A 124 9.25 3.15 8.83
CA VAL A 124 8.51 1.99 8.31
C VAL A 124 7.32 1.68 9.21
N ILE A 125 6.12 1.46 8.66
CA ILE A 125 4.97 1.04 9.48
C ILE A 125 4.90 -0.49 9.52
N PRO A 126 4.41 -1.12 10.61
CA PRO A 126 4.06 -2.53 10.57
C PRO A 126 2.84 -2.75 9.68
N VAL A 127 2.73 -3.94 9.09
CA VAL A 127 1.54 -4.36 8.33
C VAL A 127 1.02 -5.66 8.89
N LEU A 128 -0.28 -5.68 9.20
CA LEU A 128 -1.01 -6.90 9.48
C LEU A 128 -1.41 -7.58 8.17
N GLN A 129 -1.07 -8.86 8.07
CA GLN A 129 -1.45 -9.74 6.97
C GLN A 129 -2.35 -10.86 7.48
N GLY A 130 -3.11 -11.47 6.57
CA GLY A 130 -4.03 -12.56 6.88
C GLY A 130 -5.03 -12.81 5.76
N TRP A 131 -5.76 -13.92 5.83
CA TRP A 131 -6.89 -14.19 4.94
C TRP A 131 -8.20 -14.24 5.71
N GLU A 132 -8.28 -15.06 6.75
CA GLU A 132 -9.40 -15.14 7.68
C GLU A 132 -9.20 -14.16 8.86
N PRO A 133 -10.27 -13.72 9.56
CA PRO A 133 -10.15 -12.80 10.70
C PRO A 133 -9.11 -13.22 11.75
N ASP A 134 -9.06 -14.51 12.07
CA ASP A 134 -8.10 -15.06 13.05
C ASP A 134 -6.64 -14.99 12.57
N ASP A 135 -6.38 -14.92 11.26
CA ASP A 135 -5.01 -14.74 10.76
C ASP A 135 -4.45 -13.37 11.14
N TYR A 136 -5.29 -12.32 11.13
CA TYR A 136 -4.87 -10.96 11.49
C TYR A 136 -4.54 -10.86 12.98
N HIS A 137 -5.35 -11.49 13.84
CA HIS A 137 -5.06 -11.57 15.27
C HIS A 137 -3.80 -12.40 15.55
N ARG A 138 -3.57 -13.50 14.82
CA ARG A 138 -2.31 -14.25 14.89
C ARG A 138 -1.12 -13.40 14.46
N CYS A 139 -1.25 -12.61 13.39
CA CYS A 139 -0.20 -11.69 12.95
C CYS A 139 0.10 -10.62 14.02
N TRP A 140 -0.94 -10.07 14.65
CA TRP A 140 -0.79 -9.14 15.78
C TRP A 140 -0.04 -9.78 16.95
N GLU A 141 -0.41 -11.00 17.35
CA GLU A 141 0.32 -11.75 18.39
C GLU A 141 1.79 -12.00 18.02
N MET A 142 2.10 -12.22 16.74
CA MET A 142 3.49 -12.40 16.28
C MET A 142 4.31 -11.12 16.45
N TYR A 143 3.74 -9.94 16.15
CA TYR A 143 4.38 -8.66 16.46
C TYR A 143 4.61 -8.50 17.98
N ALA A 144 3.60 -8.79 18.80
CA ALA A 144 3.71 -8.71 20.25
C ALA A 144 4.80 -9.63 20.82
N LYS A 145 4.89 -10.88 20.33
CA LYS A 145 5.96 -11.84 20.67
C LYS A 145 7.34 -11.36 20.24
N ALA A 146 7.43 -10.58 19.16
CA ALA A 146 8.66 -9.94 18.72
C ALA A 146 8.98 -8.62 19.45
N GLY A 147 8.20 -8.25 20.48
CA GLY A 147 8.40 -7.03 21.28
C GLY A 147 7.85 -5.76 20.63
N VAL A 148 6.98 -5.88 19.63
CA VAL A 148 6.37 -4.75 18.92
C VAL A 148 4.92 -4.61 19.38
N ASP A 149 4.63 -3.51 20.06
CA ASP A 149 3.28 -3.16 20.51
C ASP A 149 2.58 -2.30 19.45
N LEU A 150 1.70 -2.94 18.67
CA LEU A 150 1.00 -2.29 17.56
C LEU A 150 0.05 -1.16 18.01
N GLU A 151 -0.43 -1.15 19.26
CA GLU A 151 -1.29 -0.06 19.75
C GLU A 151 -0.50 1.23 19.98
N LYS A 152 0.82 1.13 20.19
CA LYS A 152 1.71 2.29 20.33
C LYS A 152 2.21 2.82 18.99
N GLU A 153 2.03 2.08 17.91
CA GLU A 153 2.46 2.50 16.59
C GLU A 153 1.60 3.67 16.09
N ALA A 154 2.24 4.60 15.36
CA ALA A 154 1.55 5.77 14.84
C ALA A 154 0.51 5.38 13.76
N LEU A 155 0.78 4.29 13.05
CA LEU A 155 -0.04 3.74 11.98
C LEU A 155 0.31 2.27 11.76
N VAL A 156 -0.68 1.44 11.46
CA VAL A 156 -0.54 0.01 11.15
C VAL A 156 -1.22 -0.24 9.81
N GLY A 157 -0.51 -0.77 8.83
CA GLY A 157 -1.10 -1.12 7.54
C GLY A 157 -1.94 -2.40 7.62
N LEU A 158 -2.99 -2.48 6.81
CA LEU A 158 -3.86 -3.64 6.69
C LEU A 158 -3.79 -4.21 5.27
N GLY A 159 -3.06 -5.32 5.12
CA GLY A 159 -2.87 -6.03 3.85
C GLY A 159 -3.99 -7.01 3.53
N SER A 160 -4.02 -7.52 2.30
CA SER A 160 -4.90 -8.62 1.83
C SER A 160 -6.42 -8.42 1.90
N VAL A 161 -6.93 -7.29 2.39
CA VAL A 161 -8.38 -7.02 2.42
C VAL A 161 -8.87 -6.31 1.14
N CYS A 162 -7.98 -5.70 0.34
CA CYS A 162 -8.37 -4.79 -0.75
C CYS A 162 -9.31 -5.40 -1.81
N ARG A 163 -9.30 -6.72 -2.02
CA ARG A 163 -10.20 -7.40 -2.97
C ARG A 163 -11.53 -7.88 -2.37
N ARG A 164 -11.72 -7.75 -1.05
CA ARG A 164 -12.92 -8.18 -0.30
C ARG A 164 -13.79 -7.01 0.18
N GLN A 165 -13.56 -5.80 -0.30
CA GLN A 165 -14.18 -4.56 0.22
C GLN A 165 -15.71 -4.45 0.12
N ASN A 166 -16.35 -5.27 -0.71
CA ASN A 166 -17.80 -5.32 -0.84
C ASN A 166 -18.43 -6.42 0.04
N THR A 167 -17.66 -6.99 0.98
CA THR A 167 -18.15 -8.04 1.87
C THR A 167 -18.30 -7.49 3.28
N SER A 168 -19.34 -7.98 3.98
CA SER A 168 -19.50 -7.78 5.43
C SER A 168 -18.30 -8.28 6.23
N GLU A 169 -17.49 -9.15 5.64
CA GLU A 169 -16.27 -9.69 6.22
C GLU A 169 -15.13 -8.67 6.28
N ALA A 170 -14.90 -7.85 5.25
CA ALA A 170 -13.88 -6.78 5.33
C ALA A 170 -14.16 -5.83 6.49
N GLY A 171 -15.43 -5.45 6.67
CA GLY A 171 -15.85 -4.64 7.82
C GLY A 171 -15.66 -5.34 9.16
N ARG A 172 -15.90 -6.65 9.24
CA ARG A 172 -15.66 -7.44 10.47
C ARG A 172 -14.17 -7.48 10.83
N ILE A 173 -13.28 -7.69 9.86
CA ILE A 173 -11.83 -7.67 10.06
C ILE A 173 -11.38 -6.29 10.57
N VAL A 174 -11.77 -5.22 9.88
CA VAL A 174 -11.37 -3.86 10.28
C VAL A 174 -11.85 -3.55 11.70
N ARG A 175 -13.10 -3.88 12.03
CA ARG A 175 -13.67 -3.59 13.35
C ARG A 175 -13.10 -4.46 14.46
N SER A 176 -12.63 -5.69 14.17
CA SER A 176 -11.99 -6.54 15.18
C SER A 176 -10.59 -6.06 15.56
N LEU A 177 -9.98 -5.19 14.75
CA LEU A 177 -8.62 -4.67 14.96
C LEU A 177 -8.60 -3.29 15.64
N VAL A 178 -9.75 -2.74 16.02
CA VAL A 178 -9.82 -1.54 16.89
C VAL A 178 -9.22 -1.89 18.27
N PRO A 179 -8.37 -1.04 18.88
CA PRO A 179 -8.18 0.40 18.62
C PRO A 179 -6.99 0.77 17.70
N LEU A 180 -6.46 -0.16 16.91
CA LEU A 180 -5.30 0.13 16.05
C LEU A 180 -5.56 1.28 15.08
N LYS A 181 -4.53 2.10 14.83
CA LYS A 181 -4.57 3.19 13.86
C LYS A 181 -4.34 2.64 12.45
N LEU A 182 -5.40 2.19 11.80
CA LEU A 182 -5.28 1.43 10.55
C LEU A 182 -5.06 2.32 9.31
N HIS A 183 -4.13 1.91 8.46
CA HIS A 183 -4.04 2.30 7.05
C HIS A 183 -4.59 1.19 6.16
N TYR A 184 -5.65 1.46 5.40
CA TYR A 184 -6.25 0.49 4.51
C TYR A 184 -5.68 0.59 3.10
N PHE A 185 -4.97 -0.45 2.65
CA PHE A 185 -4.36 -0.44 1.32
C PHE A 185 -5.39 -0.66 0.20
N GLY A 186 -5.33 0.17 -0.85
CA GLY A 186 -6.10 -0.01 -2.09
C GLY A 186 -7.61 0.05 -1.91
N ALA A 187 -8.12 0.97 -1.08
CA ALA A 187 -9.52 1.17 -0.80
C ALA A 187 -10.39 1.48 -2.05
N LYS A 188 -11.66 1.15 -1.97
CA LYS A 188 -12.75 1.44 -2.92
C LYS A 188 -13.83 2.19 -2.16
N LEU A 189 -14.59 3.01 -2.87
CA LEU A 189 -15.64 3.86 -2.28
C LEU A 189 -16.60 3.08 -1.37
N THR A 190 -17.08 1.92 -1.83
CA THR A 190 -18.00 1.04 -1.09
C THR A 190 -17.44 0.54 0.25
N GLY A 191 -16.14 0.23 0.31
CA GLY A 191 -15.48 -0.16 1.56
C GLY A 191 -15.37 1.02 2.53
N LEU A 192 -15.00 2.19 2.01
CA LEU A 192 -14.90 3.42 2.82
C LEU A 192 -16.26 3.86 3.38
N GLU A 193 -17.35 3.69 2.64
CA GLU A 193 -18.71 3.94 3.13
C GLU A 193 -19.10 3.01 4.29
N SER A 194 -18.58 1.77 4.30
CA SER A 194 -18.98 0.73 5.24
C SER A 194 -18.18 0.73 6.55
N PHE A 195 -16.89 1.04 6.48
CA PHE A 195 -15.98 0.95 7.63
C PHE A 195 -14.88 2.03 7.65
N GLY A 196 -15.02 3.09 6.84
CA GLY A 196 -14.07 4.20 6.82
C GLY A 196 -14.01 4.99 8.14
N ASP A 197 -15.06 4.91 8.96
CA ASP A 197 -15.12 5.47 10.32
C ASP A 197 -14.08 4.83 11.26
N ALA A 198 -13.69 3.58 10.99
CA ALA A 198 -12.72 2.83 11.76
C ALA A 198 -11.27 2.96 11.22
N LEU A 199 -11.03 3.76 10.19
CA LEU A 199 -9.72 3.92 9.54
C LEU A 199 -9.06 5.25 9.88
N THR A 200 -7.76 5.21 10.17
CA THR A 200 -6.95 6.42 10.31
C THR A 200 -6.57 6.98 8.94
N SER A 201 -6.21 6.10 8.01
CA SER A 201 -5.97 6.47 6.62
C SER A 201 -6.28 5.35 5.63
N ALA A 202 -6.31 5.68 4.34
CA ALA A 202 -6.43 4.71 3.26
C ALA A 202 -5.75 5.27 2.00
N ASP A 203 -5.40 4.40 1.06
CA ASP A 203 -5.00 4.81 -0.29
C ASP A 203 -5.96 4.25 -1.35
N SER A 204 -5.96 4.84 -2.54
CA SER A 204 -6.52 4.16 -3.70
C SER A 204 -5.87 4.56 -5.00
N MET A 205 -5.66 3.55 -5.85
CA MET A 205 -5.33 3.72 -7.26
C MET A 205 -6.53 3.39 -8.18
N ALA A 206 -7.73 3.19 -7.63
CA ALA A 206 -8.92 2.77 -8.39
C ALA A 206 -9.37 3.77 -9.46
N TRP A 207 -9.04 5.06 -9.29
CA TRP A 207 -9.35 6.13 -10.23
C TRP A 207 -8.66 5.97 -11.59
N ILE A 208 -7.52 5.26 -11.67
CA ILE A 208 -6.87 4.95 -12.96
C ILE A 208 -7.80 4.15 -13.86
N ARG A 209 -8.53 3.17 -13.31
CA ARG A 209 -9.48 2.37 -14.10
C ARG A 209 -10.65 3.21 -14.62
N TRP A 210 -11.07 4.22 -13.86
CA TRP A 210 -12.07 5.18 -14.32
C TRP A 210 -11.54 6.04 -15.45
N ARG A 211 -10.30 6.55 -15.34
CA ARG A 211 -9.63 7.25 -16.44
C ARG A 211 -9.56 6.37 -17.69
N ASP A 212 -9.08 5.14 -17.59
CA ASP A 212 -8.91 4.26 -18.75
C ASP A 212 -10.26 3.98 -19.45
N ARG A 213 -11.34 3.82 -18.67
CA ARG A 213 -12.70 3.69 -19.21
C ARG A 213 -13.20 4.98 -19.89
N LEU A 214 -12.96 6.14 -19.28
CA LEU A 214 -13.31 7.43 -19.85
C LEU A 214 -12.54 7.67 -21.16
N MET A 215 -11.24 7.39 -21.17
CA MET A 215 -10.40 7.52 -22.36
C MET A 215 -10.80 6.55 -23.47
N ALA A 216 -11.11 5.29 -23.13
CA ALA A 216 -11.63 4.33 -24.10
C ALA A 216 -12.98 4.77 -24.71
N GLY A 217 -13.86 5.37 -23.91
CA GLY A 217 -15.12 5.95 -24.39
C GLY A 217 -14.91 7.19 -25.27
N LEU A 218 -13.92 8.04 -24.95
CA LEU A 218 -13.56 9.20 -25.76
C LEU A 218 -12.90 8.80 -27.10
N ASP A 219 -12.09 7.74 -27.12
CA ASP A 219 -11.51 7.20 -28.35
C ASP A 219 -12.59 6.56 -29.25
N GLN A 220 -13.60 5.89 -28.67
CA GLN A 220 -14.78 5.43 -29.43
C GLN A 220 -15.55 6.60 -30.05
N GLN A 221 -15.80 7.69 -29.30
CA GLN A 221 -16.46 8.87 -29.85
C GLN A 221 -15.63 9.55 -30.95
N ARG A 222 -14.29 9.57 -30.84
CA ARG A 222 -13.42 10.11 -31.91
C ARG A 222 -13.46 9.26 -33.19
N LEU A 223 -13.54 7.94 -33.06
CA LEU A 223 -13.70 7.03 -34.21
C LEU A 223 -15.07 7.17 -34.88
N GLU A 224 -16.14 7.34 -34.10
CA GLU A 224 -17.49 7.57 -34.64
C GLU A 224 -17.61 8.92 -35.37
N VAL A 225 -16.96 9.98 -34.87
CA VAL A 225 -16.92 11.29 -35.55
C VAL A 225 -16.05 11.24 -36.82
N SER A 226 -15.06 10.35 -36.88
CA SER A 226 -14.20 10.12 -38.06
C SER A 226 -14.84 9.27 -39.16
N CYS A 227 -15.85 8.46 -38.85
CA CYS A 227 -16.59 7.66 -39.85
C CYS A 227 -17.86 8.36 -40.37
N ALA A 228 -18.18 9.56 -39.85
CA ALA A 228 -19.33 10.36 -40.25
C ALA A 228 -18.97 11.59 -41.13
N ALA A 229 -17.78 11.59 -41.75
CA ALA A 229 -17.32 12.63 -42.68
C ALA A 229 -17.14 12.08 -44.10
#